data_AF-A0A101KMA2-F1
#
_entry.id   AF-A0A101KMA2-F1
#
_cell.length_a   1.000
_cell.length_b   1.000
_cell.length_c   1.000
_cell.angle_alpha   90.00
_cell.angle_beta   90.00
_cell.angle_gamma   90.00
#
_symmetry.space_group_name_H-M   'P 1'
#
loop_
_entity.id
_entity.type
_entity.pdbx_description
1 polymer ?
#
loop_
_entity_poly.entity_id
_entity_poly.type
_entity_poly.pdbx_seq_one_letter_code
_entity_poly.pdbx_strand_id
1 'polypeptide(L)'
;MHANVGDDDLRALYDGCDALIAASFAEGFGLPIVEAGHFGKPVLASDIPVFREVGKGAAGAHFFEVGSSVALATTVKSFLKRTALARPDSPSWPTWSESLAQLESVVVGQKWYKFYEPRFPRPFSPLTDLGVTRMTTALEAEQRAHRLQHVEGPYATDDGAAVKIVVSVTNLSGTVWSSLGSTDGRMGVALSYHVLDGAGGQLQYDNARTNIPFALVPGDTIYLAVNVLRSWKERGAEFVDLELLQEGVSWFGSPLRVAL
;
A
#
# COMPACT_ATOMS: atom_id res chain seq x y z
N MET A 1 10.11 -14.76 -18.60
CA MET A 1 9.28 -14.33 -17.46
C MET A 1 8.47 -15.55 -17.04
N HIS A 2 8.59 -15.98 -15.78
CA HIS A 2 7.86 -17.14 -15.28
C HIS A 2 6.55 -16.67 -14.62
N ALA A 3 5.48 -17.47 -14.71
CA ALA A 3 4.21 -17.21 -14.04
C ALA A 3 3.72 -18.52 -13.40
N ASN A 4 3.19 -18.45 -12.18
CA ASN A 4 2.69 -19.61 -11.41
C ASN A 4 3.70 -20.77 -11.33
N VAL A 5 4.94 -20.47 -10.93
CA VAL A 5 5.97 -21.50 -10.73
C VAL A 5 5.65 -22.38 -9.52
N GLY A 6 5.94 -23.67 -9.61
CA GLY A 6 5.89 -24.56 -8.46
C GLY A 6 7.09 -24.38 -7.53
N ASP A 7 7.03 -24.98 -6.34
CA ASP A 7 8.05 -24.83 -5.30
C ASP A 7 9.45 -25.27 -5.74
N ASP A 8 9.56 -26.31 -6.58
CA ASP A 8 10.85 -26.81 -7.05
C ASP A 8 11.52 -25.85 -8.04
N ASP A 9 10.74 -25.26 -8.95
CA ASP A 9 11.24 -24.24 -9.87
C ASP A 9 11.57 -22.94 -9.11
N LEU A 10 10.74 -22.56 -8.14
CA LEU A 10 10.97 -21.40 -7.28
C LEU A 10 12.28 -21.57 -6.48
N ARG A 11 12.56 -22.77 -5.96
CA ARG A 11 13.83 -23.11 -5.31
C ARG A 11 15.01 -22.88 -6.25
N ALA A 12 14.93 -23.39 -7.48
CA ALA A 12 15.98 -23.21 -8.48
C ALA A 12 16.19 -21.73 -8.85
N LEU A 13 15.11 -20.94 -8.91
CA LEU A 13 15.17 -19.50 -9.13
C LEU A 13 15.86 -18.76 -7.98
N TYR A 14 15.54 -19.11 -6.73
CA TYR A 14 16.26 -18.56 -5.58
C TYR A 14 17.74 -18.95 -5.63
N ASP A 15 18.07 -20.23 -5.81
CA ASP A 15 19.46 -20.70 -5.89
C ASP A 15 20.27 -19.93 -6.96
N GLY A 16 19.66 -19.67 -8.12
CA GLY A 16 20.28 -18.97 -9.24
C GLY A 16 20.31 -17.44 -9.16
N CYS A 17 19.60 -16.79 -8.22
CA CYS A 17 19.54 -15.33 -8.15
C CYS A 17 20.64 -14.73 -7.25
N ASP A 18 21.03 -13.48 -7.54
CA ASP A 18 21.98 -12.72 -6.70
C ASP A 18 21.31 -12.05 -5.49
N ALA A 19 20.03 -11.67 -5.65
CA ALA A 19 19.23 -11.00 -4.63
C ALA A 19 17.74 -11.01 -4.98
N LEU A 20 16.91 -10.78 -3.97
CA LEU A 20 15.49 -10.45 -4.14
C LEU A 20 15.30 -8.93 -4.22
N ILE A 21 14.47 -8.47 -5.15
CA ILE A 21 13.92 -7.10 -5.14
C ILE A 21 12.44 -7.18 -4.76
N ALA A 22 12.08 -6.58 -3.63
CA ALA A 22 10.71 -6.50 -3.13
C ALA A 22 10.23 -5.05 -3.15
N ALA A 23 9.72 -4.60 -4.30
CA ALA A 23 9.32 -3.21 -4.54
C ALA A 23 7.83 -2.92 -4.28
N SER A 24 7.24 -3.56 -3.25
CA SER A 24 5.82 -3.40 -2.91
C SER A 24 5.50 -2.00 -2.36
N PHE A 25 4.30 -1.48 -2.65
CA PHE A 25 3.75 -0.28 -1.99
C PHE A 25 3.13 -0.59 -0.62
N ALA A 26 2.57 -1.78 -0.48
CA ALA A 26 2.00 -2.34 0.73
C ALA A 26 2.17 -3.85 0.67
N GLU A 27 2.32 -4.50 1.82
CA GLU A 27 2.53 -5.94 1.88
C GLU A 27 1.87 -6.52 3.13
N GLY A 28 1.53 -7.81 3.07
CA GLY A 28 1.27 -8.61 4.27
C GLY A 28 2.57 -8.91 5.02
N PHE A 29 2.76 -10.14 5.47
CA PHE A 29 3.96 -10.52 6.21
C PHE A 29 5.26 -10.43 5.38
N GLY A 30 5.20 -10.49 4.05
CA GLY A 30 6.40 -10.45 3.22
C GLY A 30 7.18 -11.77 3.19
N LEU A 31 6.48 -12.90 3.01
CA LEU A 31 7.09 -14.23 2.86
C LEU A 31 8.24 -14.29 1.84
N PRO A 32 8.18 -13.58 0.68
CA PRO A 32 9.32 -13.57 -0.24
C PRO A 32 10.65 -13.14 0.42
N ILE A 33 10.62 -12.20 1.38
CA ILE A 33 11.82 -11.77 2.13
C ILE A 33 12.36 -12.90 3.01
N VAL A 34 11.47 -13.64 3.68
CA VAL A 34 11.82 -14.79 4.53
C VAL A 34 12.41 -15.91 3.69
N GLU A 35 11.78 -16.22 2.56
CA GLU A 35 12.25 -17.21 1.59
C GLU A 35 13.64 -16.85 1.08
N ALA A 36 13.81 -15.63 0.53
CA ALA A 36 15.12 -15.15 0.07
C ALA A 36 16.19 -15.26 1.16
N GLY A 37 15.86 -14.87 2.40
CA GLY A 37 16.75 -15.02 3.54
C GLY A 37 17.14 -16.48 3.83
N HIS A 38 16.21 -17.43 3.70
CA HIS A 38 16.47 -18.86 3.86
C HIS A 38 17.44 -19.40 2.80
N PHE A 39 17.37 -18.88 1.58
CA PHE A 39 18.33 -19.14 0.50
C PHE A 39 19.63 -18.32 0.62
N GLY A 40 19.81 -17.57 1.70
CA GLY A 40 20.97 -16.72 1.93
C GLY A 40 21.08 -15.55 0.94
N LYS A 41 19.96 -15.16 0.32
CA LYS A 41 19.89 -14.10 -0.68
C LYS A 41 19.66 -12.75 -0.01
N PRO A 42 20.49 -11.73 -0.32
CA PRO A 42 20.22 -10.38 0.11
C PRO A 42 18.88 -9.87 -0.43
N VAL A 43 18.33 -8.89 0.27
CA VAL A 43 17.03 -8.30 -0.07
C VAL A 43 17.19 -6.82 -0.32
N LEU A 44 16.67 -6.34 -1.44
CA LEU A 44 16.47 -4.93 -1.74
C LEU A 44 14.95 -4.66 -1.66
N ALA A 45 14.49 -3.97 -0.63
CA ALA A 45 13.06 -3.84 -0.33
C ALA A 45 12.60 -2.38 -0.28
N SER A 46 11.34 -2.13 -0.62
CA SER A 46 10.67 -0.87 -0.32
C SER A 46 10.74 -0.57 1.19
N ASP A 47 10.89 0.70 1.54
CA ASP A 47 10.92 1.16 2.93
C ASP A 47 9.51 1.23 3.53
N ILE A 48 8.90 0.06 3.78
CA ILE A 48 7.60 -0.08 4.44
C ILE A 48 7.74 -0.75 5.81
N PRO A 49 6.85 -0.46 6.79
CA PRO A 49 7.00 -0.94 8.17
C PRO A 49 7.20 -2.45 8.29
N VAL A 50 6.42 -3.25 7.55
CA VAL A 50 6.51 -4.71 7.63
C VAL A 50 7.82 -5.26 7.05
N PHE A 51 8.36 -4.64 5.99
CA PHE A 51 9.68 -5.02 5.46
C PHE A 51 10.81 -4.63 6.41
N ARG A 52 10.69 -3.52 7.15
CA ARG A 52 11.62 -3.16 8.23
C ARG A 52 11.58 -4.14 9.39
N GLU A 53 10.43 -4.70 9.70
CA GLU A 53 10.27 -5.74 10.71
C GLU A 53 10.88 -7.06 10.25
N VAL A 54 10.38 -7.59 9.11
CA VAL A 54 10.74 -8.91 8.60
C VAL A 54 12.17 -8.94 8.11
N GLY A 55 12.64 -7.88 7.43
CA GLY A 55 13.99 -7.78 6.89
C GLY A 55 15.11 -7.82 7.94
N LYS A 56 14.82 -7.66 9.23
CA LYS A 56 15.80 -7.87 10.32
C LYS A 56 16.31 -9.31 10.37
N GLY A 57 15.48 -10.28 9.99
CA GLY A 57 15.91 -11.68 9.92
C GLY A 57 16.67 -12.03 8.64
N ALA A 58 16.72 -11.12 7.66
CA ALA A 58 17.40 -11.34 6.40
C ALA A 58 18.85 -10.86 6.44
N ALA A 59 19.68 -11.57 5.69
CA ALA A 59 21.08 -11.26 5.48
C ALA A 59 21.30 -10.01 4.62
N GLY A 60 21.35 -8.83 5.23
CA GLY A 60 21.62 -7.61 4.48
C GLY A 60 20.41 -7.15 3.64
N ALA A 61 19.29 -6.92 4.33
CA ALA A 61 18.19 -6.14 3.79
C ALA A 61 18.62 -4.67 3.60
N HIS A 62 18.42 -4.14 2.40
CA HIS A 62 18.61 -2.74 2.04
C HIS A 62 17.27 -2.14 1.67
N PHE A 63 16.97 -0.96 2.20
CA PHE A 63 15.67 -0.33 2.02
C PHE A 63 15.78 0.90 1.12
N PHE A 64 14.82 1.08 0.22
CA PHE A 64 14.73 2.23 -0.67
C PHE A 64 13.35 2.90 -0.59
N GLU A 65 13.30 4.18 -0.93
CA GLU A 65 12.08 4.97 -0.92
C GLU A 65 10.98 4.35 -1.81
N VAL A 66 9.78 4.20 -1.25
CA VAL A 66 8.63 3.57 -1.90
C VAL A 66 8.24 4.34 -3.17
N GLY A 67 8.09 3.64 -4.31
CA GLY A 67 7.73 4.23 -5.60
C GLY A 67 8.84 5.06 -6.27
N SER A 68 10.02 5.18 -5.67
CA SER A 68 11.12 5.96 -6.22
C SER A 68 12.00 5.09 -7.12
N SER A 69 11.77 5.15 -8.44
CA SER A 69 12.59 4.46 -9.44
C SER A 69 14.07 4.86 -9.36
N VAL A 70 14.36 6.12 -8.99
CA VAL A 70 15.71 6.63 -8.78
C VAL A 70 16.36 5.99 -7.55
N ALA A 71 15.64 5.88 -6.42
CA ALA A 71 16.14 5.23 -5.21
C ALA A 71 16.37 3.73 -5.43
N LEU A 72 15.45 3.05 -6.12
CA LEU A 72 15.60 1.65 -6.51
C LEU A 72 16.84 1.46 -7.40
N ALA A 73 16.97 2.24 -8.47
CA ALA A 73 18.13 2.16 -9.38
C ALA A 73 19.46 2.43 -8.64
N THR A 74 19.47 3.38 -7.71
CA THR A 74 20.64 3.70 -6.88
C THR A 74 21.00 2.54 -5.96
N THR A 75 20.00 1.89 -5.37
CA THR A 75 20.17 0.73 -4.49
C THR A 75 20.70 -0.47 -5.28
N VAL A 76 20.17 -0.74 -6.47
CA VAL A 76 20.66 -1.80 -7.37
C VAL A 76 22.10 -1.52 -7.82
N LYS A 77 22.42 -0.29 -8.23
CA LYS A 77 23.81 0.08 -8.60
C LYS A 77 24.78 -0.08 -7.44
N SER A 78 24.35 0.22 -6.22
CA SER A 78 25.17 0.06 -5.01
C SER A 78 25.35 -1.41 -4.66
N PHE A 79 24.31 -2.23 -4.82
CA PHE A 79 24.35 -3.68 -4.69
C PHE A 79 25.40 -4.30 -5.62
N LEU A 80 25.38 -3.92 -6.91
CA LEU A 80 26.27 -4.47 -7.94
C LEU A 80 27.76 -4.13 -7.74
N LYS A 81 28.08 -3.11 -6.96
CA LYS A 81 29.47 -2.71 -6.66
C LYS A 81 30.12 -3.54 -5.55
N ARG A 82 29.39 -4.43 -4.90
CA ARG A 82 29.91 -5.22 -3.78
C ARG A 82 30.80 -6.35 -4.27
N THR A 83 31.93 -6.54 -3.60
CA THR A 83 32.95 -7.54 -3.94
C THR A 83 32.75 -8.89 -3.23
N ALA A 84 31.96 -8.92 -2.16
CA ALA A 84 31.53 -10.14 -1.49
C ALA A 84 30.17 -9.92 -0.81
N LEU A 85 29.31 -10.94 -0.86
CA LEU A 85 28.17 -11.03 0.04
C LEU A 85 28.69 -11.63 1.35
N ALA A 86 28.60 -10.88 2.45
CA ALA A 86 28.78 -11.47 3.77
C ALA A 86 27.78 -12.61 3.91
N ARG A 87 28.28 -13.81 4.25
CA ARG A 87 27.38 -14.94 4.46
C ARG A 87 26.57 -14.63 5.72
N PRO A 88 25.23 -14.57 5.64
CA PRO A 88 24.40 -14.35 6.81
C PRO A 88 24.76 -15.24 8.00
N ASP A 89 24.65 -14.67 9.19
CA ASP A 89 24.26 -15.47 10.36
C ASP A 89 22.86 -16.07 10.12
N SER A 90 22.58 -17.20 10.77
CA SER A 90 21.34 -17.96 10.57
C SER A 90 20.08 -17.06 10.61
N PRO A 91 19.09 -17.29 9.72
CA PRO A 91 17.87 -16.51 9.68
C PRO A 91 17.18 -16.51 11.04
N SER A 92 16.72 -15.33 11.50
CA SER A 92 16.17 -15.15 12.85
C SER A 92 14.66 -15.39 12.95
N TRP A 93 14.03 -15.97 11.92
CA TRP A 93 12.58 -16.24 11.92
C TRP A 93 12.27 -17.58 12.56
N PRO A 94 11.11 -17.71 13.22
CA PRO A 94 10.67 -18.99 13.75
C PRO A 94 10.41 -19.97 12.59
N THR A 95 10.79 -21.22 12.80
CA THR A 95 10.33 -22.35 12.00
C THR A 95 8.82 -22.56 12.16
N TRP A 96 8.23 -23.39 11.29
CA TRP A 96 6.83 -23.81 11.44
C TRP A 96 6.55 -24.50 12.78
N SER A 97 7.49 -25.33 13.25
CA SER A 97 7.36 -26.00 14.55
C SER A 97 7.37 -25.00 15.71
N GLU A 98 8.24 -24.00 15.66
CA GLU A 98 8.30 -22.94 16.68
C GLU A 98 7.08 -22.03 16.64
N SER A 99 6.59 -21.69 15.44
CA SER A 99 5.37 -20.91 15.24
C SER A 99 4.14 -21.65 15.78
N LEU A 100 4.04 -22.96 15.55
CA LEU A 100 2.97 -23.79 16.10
C LEU A 100 3.05 -23.86 17.63
N ALA A 101 4.25 -24.02 18.20
CA ALA A 101 4.43 -24.02 19.65
C ALA A 101 4.04 -22.67 20.28
N GLN A 102 4.35 -21.55 19.61
CA GLN A 102 3.91 -20.22 20.03
C GLN A 102 2.38 -20.09 19.98
N LEU A 103 1.75 -20.55 18.90
CA LEU A 103 0.30 -20.54 18.76
C LEU A 103 -0.39 -21.38 19.84
N GLU A 104 0.10 -22.59 20.10
CA GLU A 104 -0.41 -23.46 21.17
C GLU A 104 -0.29 -22.79 22.55
N SER A 105 0.86 -22.15 22.83
CA SER A 105 1.08 -21.42 24.07
C SER A 105 0.08 -20.27 24.27
N VAL A 106 -0.35 -19.61 23.20
CA VAL A 106 -1.38 -18.55 23.26
C VAL A 106 -2.77 -19.15 23.44
N VAL A 107 -3.17 -20.08 22.58
CA VAL A 107 -4.55 -20.59 22.51
C VAL A 107 -4.88 -21.50 23.69
N VAL A 108 -4.00 -22.47 23.98
CA VAL A 108 -4.20 -23.45 25.05
C VAL A 108 -3.63 -22.92 26.37
N GLY A 109 -2.42 -22.35 26.31
CA GLY A 109 -1.72 -21.85 27.49
C GLY A 109 -2.21 -20.49 28.00
N GLN A 110 -3.10 -19.80 27.26
CA GLN A 110 -3.62 -18.46 27.60
C GLN A 110 -2.52 -17.41 27.81
N LYS A 111 -1.32 -17.61 27.22
CA LYS A 111 -0.19 -16.69 27.33
C LYS A 111 -0.24 -15.58 26.28
N TRP A 112 -1.27 -14.74 26.35
CA TRP A 112 -1.43 -13.60 25.44
C TRP A 112 -0.31 -12.57 25.63
N TYR A 113 0.33 -12.15 24.53
CA TYR A 113 1.38 -11.13 24.56
C TYR A 113 0.83 -9.70 24.70
N LYS A 114 -0.46 -9.51 24.38
CA LYS A 114 -1.17 -8.24 24.51
C LYS A 114 -2.65 -8.51 24.75
N PHE A 115 -3.20 -7.81 25.74
CA PHE A 115 -4.63 -7.71 25.94
C PHE A 115 -5.10 -6.38 25.37
N TYR A 116 -6.08 -6.43 24.47
CA TYR A 116 -6.74 -5.23 23.98
C TYR A 116 -8.03 -5.03 24.77
N GLU A 117 -8.07 -3.96 25.56
CA GLU A 117 -9.30 -3.53 26.22
C GLU A 117 -9.87 -2.33 25.47
N PRO A 118 -11.17 -2.33 25.14
CA PRO A 118 -11.79 -1.15 24.56
C PRO A 118 -11.71 0.01 25.57
N ARG A 119 -11.43 1.24 25.08
CA ARG A 119 -11.32 2.44 25.91
C ARG A 119 -12.55 2.73 26.78
N PHE A 120 -13.70 2.19 26.39
CA PHE A 120 -14.95 2.27 27.14
C PHE A 120 -15.54 0.86 27.26
N PRO A 121 -16.00 0.45 28.45
CA PRO A 121 -16.60 -0.86 28.64
C PRO A 121 -17.88 -0.95 27.79
N ARG A 122 -17.91 -1.93 26.88
CA ARG A 122 -19.11 -2.31 26.13
C ARG A 122 -19.65 -3.60 26.73
N PRO A 123 -20.85 -3.60 27.34
CA PRO A 123 -21.40 -4.79 28.00
C PRO A 123 -21.69 -5.94 27.03
N PHE A 124 -21.84 -5.66 25.74
CA PHE A 124 -21.93 -6.65 24.68
C PHE A 124 -21.42 -6.06 23.36
N SER A 125 -20.49 -6.77 22.72
CA SER A 125 -20.07 -6.54 21.34
C SER A 125 -20.09 -7.90 20.64
N PRO A 126 -20.83 -8.08 19.53
CA PRO A 126 -20.77 -9.31 18.77
C PRO A 126 -19.35 -9.52 18.22
N LEU A 127 -18.97 -10.77 17.90
CA LEU A 127 -17.66 -11.08 17.31
C LEU A 127 -17.40 -10.33 15.98
N THR A 128 -18.46 -9.83 15.35
CA THR A 128 -18.46 -9.03 14.12
C THR A 128 -18.37 -7.52 14.35
N ASP A 129 -18.36 -7.04 15.60
CA ASP A 129 -18.14 -5.62 15.95
C ASP A 129 -16.65 -5.30 15.82
N LEU A 130 -16.22 -5.03 14.58
CA LEU A 130 -14.88 -4.54 14.25
C LEU A 130 -14.70 -3.05 14.59
N GLY A 131 -15.62 -2.45 15.35
CA GLY A 131 -15.69 -1.02 15.59
C GLY A 131 -16.35 -0.24 14.46
N VAL A 132 -16.34 1.09 14.56
CA VAL A 132 -16.90 1.99 13.56
C VAL A 132 -15.88 2.19 12.43
N THR A 133 -15.96 1.34 11.41
CA THR A 133 -15.11 1.41 10.21
C THR A 133 -15.84 2.01 9.01
N ARG A 134 -17.12 2.37 9.18
CA ARG A 134 -17.95 3.02 8.16
C ARG A 134 -18.08 4.50 8.45
N MET A 135 -18.05 5.28 7.39
CA MET A 135 -18.40 6.70 7.45
C MET A 135 -19.92 6.81 7.49
N THR A 136 -20.46 7.44 8.53
CA THR A 136 -21.93 7.62 8.70
C THR A 136 -22.33 9.08 8.85
N THR A 137 -21.36 9.98 9.01
CA THR A 137 -21.58 11.41 9.15
C THR A 137 -20.67 12.18 8.18
N ALA A 138 -21.08 13.40 7.83
CA ALA A 138 -20.22 14.31 7.10
C ALA A 138 -18.97 14.64 7.93
N LEU A 139 -17.82 14.74 7.27
CA LEU A 139 -16.57 15.17 7.90
C LEU A 139 -16.53 16.68 8.02
N GLU A 140 -16.12 17.18 9.18
CA GLU A 140 -15.77 18.59 9.38
C GLU A 140 -14.43 18.93 8.71
N ALA A 141 -14.10 20.22 8.60
CA ALA A 141 -12.90 20.69 7.90
C ALA A 141 -11.61 20.09 8.46
N GLU A 142 -11.47 20.00 9.78
CA GLU A 142 -10.29 19.45 10.45
C GLU A 142 -10.18 17.93 10.26
N GLN A 143 -11.33 17.27 10.08
CA GLN A 143 -11.42 15.83 9.82
C GLN A 143 -11.11 15.47 8.36
N ARG A 144 -10.87 16.47 7.50
CA ARG A 144 -10.48 16.33 6.10
C ARG A 144 -9.01 16.60 5.85
N ALA A 145 -8.21 16.88 6.87
CA ALA A 145 -6.79 17.17 6.71
C ALA A 145 -6.04 15.99 6.06
N HIS A 146 -5.37 16.24 4.92
CA HIS A 146 -4.61 15.23 4.17
C HIS A 146 -3.40 15.81 3.45
N ARG A 147 -2.62 14.90 2.88
CA ARG A 147 -1.65 15.17 1.82
C ARG A 147 -1.88 14.22 0.66
N LEU A 148 -1.85 14.74 -0.56
CA LEU A 148 -1.74 13.96 -1.80
C LEU A 148 -0.35 14.17 -2.38
N GLN A 149 0.31 13.10 -2.82
CA GLN A 149 1.55 13.21 -3.59
C GLN A 149 1.51 12.28 -4.79
N HIS A 150 1.98 12.77 -5.93
CA HIS A 150 2.18 11.95 -7.11
C HIS A 150 3.40 11.05 -6.88
N VAL A 151 3.22 9.74 -7.08
CA VAL A 151 4.24 8.73 -6.79
C VAL A 151 4.79 8.15 -8.07
N GLU A 152 3.93 7.66 -8.98
CA GLU A 152 4.35 7.16 -10.29
C GLU A 152 3.33 7.44 -11.38
N GLY A 153 3.82 7.47 -12.61
CA GLY A 153 3.01 7.61 -13.82
C GLY A 153 2.90 9.03 -14.34
N PRO A 154 1.93 9.28 -15.24
CA PRO A 154 1.05 8.27 -15.85
C PRO A 154 1.80 7.23 -16.71
N TYR A 155 1.36 5.97 -16.66
CA TYR A 155 1.78 4.93 -17.61
C TYR A 155 0.58 4.14 -18.12
N ALA A 156 0.66 3.60 -19.33
CA ALA A 156 -0.41 2.80 -19.89
C ALA A 156 -0.69 1.57 -19.01
N THR A 157 -1.97 1.23 -18.83
CA THR A 157 -2.37 -0.09 -18.33
C THR A 157 -1.99 -1.17 -19.34
N ASP A 158 -1.89 -2.42 -18.90
CA ASP A 158 -1.46 -3.54 -19.75
C ASP A 158 -2.38 -3.75 -20.98
N ASP A 159 -3.67 -3.46 -20.82
CA ASP A 159 -4.68 -3.49 -21.89
C ASP A 159 -4.70 -2.22 -22.76
N GLY A 160 -3.91 -1.20 -22.40
CA GLY A 160 -3.84 0.10 -23.07
C GLY A 160 -5.07 0.99 -22.90
N ALA A 161 -6.13 0.54 -22.23
CA ALA A 161 -7.42 1.24 -22.16
C ALA A 161 -7.39 2.48 -21.27
N ALA A 162 -6.46 2.53 -20.32
CA ALA A 162 -6.28 3.63 -19.39
C ALA A 162 -4.81 4.03 -19.25
N VAL A 163 -4.60 5.19 -18.63
CA VAL A 163 -3.34 5.54 -17.99
C VAL A 163 -3.50 5.42 -16.49
N LYS A 164 -2.57 4.73 -15.85
CA LYS A 164 -2.51 4.53 -14.41
C LYS A 164 -1.59 5.57 -13.79
N ILE A 165 -2.07 6.23 -12.75
CA ILE A 165 -1.35 7.18 -11.93
C ILE A 165 -1.37 6.66 -10.50
N VAL A 166 -0.21 6.54 -9.86
CA VAL A 166 -0.09 6.12 -8.46
C VAL A 166 0.06 7.36 -7.60
N VAL A 167 -0.80 7.47 -6.58
CA VAL A 167 -0.85 8.59 -5.65
C VAL A 167 -0.73 8.08 -4.23
N SER A 168 0.07 8.74 -3.40
CA SER A 168 0.01 8.53 -1.96
C SER A 168 -1.02 9.46 -1.33
N VAL A 169 -1.85 8.89 -0.45
CA VAL A 169 -2.87 9.60 0.33
C VAL A 169 -2.51 9.43 1.80
N THR A 170 -2.11 10.52 2.44
CA THR A 170 -1.83 10.55 3.88
C THR A 170 -3.01 11.19 4.61
N ASN A 171 -3.57 10.49 5.59
CA ASN A 171 -4.58 11.05 6.50
C ASN A 171 -3.88 11.81 7.63
N LEU A 172 -3.96 13.14 7.60
CA LEU A 172 -3.37 14.02 8.62
C LEU A 172 -4.38 14.41 9.71
N SER A 173 -5.62 13.94 9.61
CA SER A 173 -6.68 14.21 10.58
C SER A 173 -6.63 13.27 11.77
N GLY A 174 -7.42 13.58 12.81
CA GLY A 174 -7.64 12.70 13.95
C GLY A 174 -8.74 11.65 13.76
N THR A 175 -9.31 11.51 12.55
CA THR A 175 -10.47 10.65 12.26
C THR A 175 -10.10 9.56 11.26
N VAL A 176 -10.62 8.34 11.45
CA VAL A 176 -10.44 7.22 10.51
C VAL A 176 -11.29 7.46 9.27
N TRP A 177 -10.74 7.23 8.08
CA TRP A 177 -11.47 7.29 6.81
C TRP A 177 -11.72 5.92 6.22
N SER A 178 -12.82 5.79 5.49
CA SER A 178 -13.20 4.54 4.81
C SER A 178 -14.05 4.86 3.60
N SER A 179 -13.88 4.10 2.51
CA SER A 179 -14.80 4.17 1.37
C SER A 179 -16.13 3.46 1.64
N LEU A 180 -16.21 2.69 2.73
CA LEU A 180 -17.49 2.14 3.18
C LEU A 180 -18.28 3.22 3.90
N GLY A 181 -19.37 3.62 3.27
CA GLY A 181 -20.32 4.57 3.80
C GLY A 181 -21.55 3.94 4.46
N SER A 182 -22.60 4.75 4.56
CA SER A 182 -23.97 4.35 4.86
C SER A 182 -24.49 3.34 3.82
N THR A 183 -25.55 2.60 4.17
CA THR A 183 -26.11 1.53 3.31
C THR A 183 -26.66 2.02 1.98
N ASP A 184 -26.90 3.32 1.85
CA ASP A 184 -27.32 3.99 0.61
C ASP A 184 -26.13 4.39 -0.30
N GLY A 185 -24.90 4.02 0.07
CA GLY A 185 -23.67 4.32 -0.68
C GLY A 185 -23.08 5.71 -0.40
N ARG A 186 -23.67 6.50 0.51
CA ARG A 186 -23.19 7.85 0.85
C ARG A 186 -22.18 7.85 1.98
N MET A 187 -21.53 8.98 2.22
CA MET A 187 -20.58 9.28 3.31
C MET A 187 -19.20 8.66 3.18
N GLY A 188 -19.01 7.64 2.34
CA GLY A 188 -17.69 7.04 2.11
C GLY A 188 -16.69 8.07 1.56
N VAL A 189 -15.43 7.97 1.98
CA VAL A 189 -14.33 8.77 1.44
C VAL A 189 -13.66 8.02 0.30
N ALA A 190 -13.45 8.68 -0.84
CA ALA A 190 -12.76 8.09 -1.98
C ALA A 190 -11.85 9.12 -2.65
N LEU A 191 -10.86 8.63 -3.41
CA LEU A 191 -10.09 9.45 -4.34
C LEU A 191 -10.78 9.39 -5.71
N SER A 192 -10.88 10.52 -6.39
CA SER A 192 -11.33 10.56 -7.79
C SER A 192 -10.60 11.69 -8.51
N TYR A 193 -11.10 12.08 -9.69
CA TYR A 193 -10.40 13.03 -10.53
C TYR A 193 -11.33 13.85 -11.41
N HIS A 194 -10.89 15.07 -11.72
CA HIS A 194 -11.43 15.93 -12.76
C HIS A 194 -10.52 15.86 -14.00
N VAL A 195 -11.08 15.95 -15.19
CA VAL A 195 -10.33 15.94 -16.46
C VAL A 195 -10.32 17.35 -17.03
N LEU A 196 -9.16 17.82 -17.46
CA LEU A 196 -8.95 19.18 -17.95
C LEU A 196 -8.22 19.21 -19.29
N ASP A 197 -8.51 20.24 -20.09
CA ASP A 197 -7.77 20.60 -21.29
C ASP A 197 -6.48 21.37 -20.99
N GLY A 198 -5.71 21.70 -22.04
CA GLY A 198 -4.44 22.45 -21.93
C GLY A 198 -4.56 23.88 -21.41
N ALA A 199 -5.75 24.49 -21.50
CA ALA A 199 -6.02 25.81 -20.92
C ALA A 199 -6.48 25.73 -19.45
N GLY A 200 -6.61 24.52 -18.89
CA GLY A 200 -7.18 24.27 -17.57
C GLY A 200 -8.71 24.32 -17.55
N GLY A 201 -9.36 24.32 -18.72
CA GLY A 201 -10.80 24.17 -18.88
C GLY A 201 -11.22 22.76 -18.49
N GLN A 202 -12.30 22.65 -17.72
CA GLN A 202 -12.79 21.36 -17.23
C GLN A 202 -13.58 20.63 -18.33
N LEU A 203 -13.07 19.48 -18.76
CA LEU A 203 -13.71 18.59 -19.73
C LEU A 203 -14.69 17.62 -19.08
N GLN A 204 -14.35 17.13 -17.88
CA GLN A 204 -15.22 16.25 -17.09
C GLN A 204 -15.01 16.52 -15.62
N TYR A 205 -16.10 16.85 -14.92
CA TYR A 205 -16.05 17.06 -13.48
C TYR A 205 -15.94 15.73 -12.74
N ASP A 206 -16.90 14.83 -12.92
CA ASP A 206 -17.03 13.68 -12.04
C ASP A 206 -16.63 12.37 -12.75
N ASN A 207 -15.80 11.52 -12.11
CA ASN A 207 -15.23 10.31 -12.71
C ASN A 207 -15.24 9.10 -11.75
N ALA A 208 -14.61 7.99 -12.16
CA ALA A 208 -14.56 6.77 -11.36
C ALA A 208 -13.86 6.99 -10.00
N ARG A 209 -14.31 6.25 -8.99
CA ARG A 209 -13.73 6.25 -7.64
C ARG A 209 -12.59 5.25 -7.54
N THR A 210 -11.51 5.66 -6.89
CA THR A 210 -10.49 4.78 -6.34
C THR A 210 -10.72 4.68 -4.83
N ASN A 211 -11.17 3.49 -4.41
CA ASN A 211 -11.57 3.25 -3.02
C ASN A 211 -10.37 2.95 -2.12
N ILE A 212 -10.47 3.38 -0.88
CA ILE A 212 -9.67 2.91 0.25
C ILE A 212 -10.10 1.45 0.52
N PRO A 213 -9.22 0.44 0.38
CA PRO A 213 -9.59 -0.98 0.48
C PRO A 213 -10.15 -1.39 1.84
N PHE A 214 -9.67 -0.78 2.92
CA PHE A 214 -10.10 -1.04 4.29
C PHE A 214 -10.48 0.28 4.97
N ALA A 215 -9.57 0.82 5.78
CA ALA A 215 -9.67 2.12 6.38
C ALA A 215 -8.29 2.80 6.36
N LEU A 216 -8.28 4.12 6.30
CA LEU A 216 -7.07 4.93 6.43
C LEU A 216 -7.09 5.62 7.79
N VAL A 217 -6.27 5.11 8.71
CA VAL A 217 -6.22 5.61 10.10
C VAL A 217 -5.39 6.89 10.20
N PRO A 218 -5.59 7.70 11.25
CA PRO A 218 -4.79 8.91 11.51
C PRO A 218 -3.28 8.69 11.42
N GLY A 219 -2.60 9.55 10.66
CA GLY A 219 -1.15 9.55 10.47
C GLY A 219 -0.63 8.55 9.43
N ASP A 220 -1.49 7.65 8.92
CA ASP A 220 -1.08 6.61 7.99
C ASP A 220 -1.16 7.06 6.53
N THR A 221 -0.45 6.35 5.65
CA THR A 221 -0.37 6.63 4.20
C THR A 221 -0.72 5.39 3.39
N ILE A 222 -1.62 5.55 2.42
CA ILE A 222 -1.96 4.51 1.45
C ILE A 222 -1.59 4.93 0.04
N TYR A 223 -1.20 3.97 -0.80
CA TYR A 223 -0.90 4.19 -2.21
C TYR A 223 -2.07 3.67 -3.06
N LEU A 224 -2.65 4.56 -3.86
CA LEU A 224 -3.84 4.30 -4.67
C LEU A 224 -3.50 4.44 -6.15
N ALA A 225 -3.90 3.45 -6.94
CA ALA A 225 -3.81 3.49 -8.39
C ALA A 225 -5.10 4.10 -8.97
N VAL A 226 -4.99 5.28 -9.58
CA VAL A 226 -6.06 5.95 -10.29
C VAL A 226 -5.94 5.61 -11.77
N ASN A 227 -6.99 5.02 -12.33
CA ASN A 227 -7.07 4.70 -13.76
C ASN A 227 -7.88 5.78 -14.49
N VAL A 228 -7.20 6.55 -15.34
CA VAL A 228 -7.81 7.56 -16.20
C VAL A 228 -7.97 6.98 -17.59
N LEU A 229 -9.19 6.94 -18.12
CA LEU A 229 -9.45 6.37 -19.45
C LEU A 229 -8.64 7.10 -20.53
N ARG A 230 -7.96 6.34 -21.41
CA ARG A 230 -7.16 6.91 -22.50
C ARG A 230 -7.98 7.75 -23.46
N SER A 231 -9.26 7.44 -23.61
CA SER A 231 -10.18 8.21 -24.47
C SER A 231 -10.33 9.68 -24.06
N TRP A 232 -9.96 10.05 -22.83
CA TRP A 232 -9.88 11.47 -22.44
C TRP A 232 -8.77 12.21 -23.19
N LYS A 233 -7.59 11.61 -23.41
CA LYS A 233 -6.53 12.21 -24.23
C LYS A 233 -6.98 12.46 -25.66
N GLU A 234 -7.69 11.50 -26.24
CA GLU A 234 -8.24 11.62 -27.60
C GLU A 234 -9.26 12.76 -27.72
N ARG A 235 -9.91 13.13 -26.60
CA ARG A 235 -10.82 14.27 -26.48
C ARG A 235 -10.12 15.59 -26.08
N GLY A 236 -8.78 15.64 -26.11
CA GLY A 236 -8.02 16.84 -25.83
C GLY A 236 -7.70 17.08 -24.35
N ALA A 237 -7.83 16.06 -23.49
CA ALA A 237 -7.39 16.17 -22.11
C ALA A 237 -5.86 16.20 -22.03
N GLU A 238 -5.33 17.20 -21.31
CA GLU A 238 -3.90 17.35 -21.02
C GLU A 238 -3.58 17.13 -19.54
N PHE A 239 -4.56 17.34 -18.66
CA PHE A 239 -4.36 17.21 -17.22
C PHE A 239 -5.50 16.46 -16.54
N VAL A 240 -5.19 15.89 -15.37
CA VAL A 240 -6.18 15.52 -14.36
C VAL A 240 -5.88 16.19 -13.04
N ASP A 241 -6.94 16.59 -12.36
CA ASP A 241 -6.89 17.08 -10.99
C ASP A 241 -7.41 15.98 -10.07
N LEU A 242 -6.50 15.34 -9.35
CA LEU A 242 -6.80 14.24 -8.42
C LEU A 242 -7.24 14.83 -7.09
N GLU A 243 -8.45 14.50 -6.63
CA GLU A 243 -9.03 15.10 -5.42
C GLU A 243 -9.83 14.06 -4.62
N LEU A 244 -9.81 14.20 -3.29
CA LEU A 244 -10.62 13.40 -2.41
C LEU A 244 -12.05 13.94 -2.37
N LEU A 245 -13.01 13.04 -2.19
CA LEU A 245 -14.39 13.41 -1.91
C LEU A 245 -14.98 12.55 -0.82
N GLN A 246 -16.04 13.08 -0.23
CA GLN A 246 -16.96 12.33 0.61
C GLN A 246 -18.30 12.18 -0.13
N GLU A 247 -18.71 10.94 -0.37
CA GLU A 247 -19.85 10.60 -1.21
C GLU A 247 -21.15 11.26 -0.73
N GLY A 248 -21.81 11.97 -1.64
CA GLY A 248 -23.03 12.72 -1.34
C GLY A 248 -22.84 13.87 -0.33
N VAL A 249 -21.60 14.35 -0.11
CA VAL A 249 -21.29 15.52 0.71
C VAL A 249 -20.57 16.57 -0.13
N SER A 250 -19.27 16.40 -0.38
CA SER A 250 -18.48 17.31 -1.20
C SER A 250 -17.13 16.71 -1.56
N TRP A 251 -16.51 17.26 -2.61
CA TRP A 251 -15.07 17.21 -2.82
C TRP A 251 -14.37 18.00 -1.71
N PHE A 252 -13.13 17.66 -1.40
CA PHE A 252 -12.35 18.38 -0.41
C PHE A 252 -10.85 18.30 -0.63
N GLY A 253 -10.19 19.40 -0.30
CA GLY A 253 -8.74 19.53 -0.35
C GLY A 253 -8.29 20.51 -1.41
N SER A 254 -7.04 20.35 -1.81
CA SER A 254 -6.49 20.98 -3.00
C SER A 254 -6.18 19.87 -4.00
N PRO A 255 -6.70 19.95 -5.24
CA PRO A 255 -6.43 18.92 -6.21
C PRO A 255 -4.94 18.80 -6.52
N LEU A 256 -4.47 17.56 -6.67
CA LEU A 256 -3.15 17.25 -7.17
C LEU A 256 -3.21 17.16 -8.70
N ARG A 257 -2.70 18.18 -9.37
CA ARG A 257 -2.63 18.21 -10.84
C ARG A 257 -1.54 17.29 -11.37
N VAL A 258 -1.91 16.42 -12.30
CA VAL A 258 -1.00 15.52 -13.02
C VAL A 258 -1.22 15.67 -14.52
N ALA A 259 -0.15 15.86 -15.29
CA ALA A 259 -0.20 15.84 -16.75
C ALA A 259 -0.46 14.42 -17.25
N LEU A 260 -1.36 14.26 -18.21
CA LEU A 260 -1.71 12.96 -18.80
C LEU A 260 -0.70 12.52 -19.85
#